data_AF-A0A1B6EJ29-F1
#
_entry.id   AF-A0A1B6EJ29-F1
#
_cell.length_a   1.000
_cell.length_b   1.000
_cell.length_c   1.000
_cell.angle_alpha   90.00
_cell.angle_beta   90.00
_cell.angle_gamma   90.00
#
_symmetry.space_group_name_H-M   'P 1'
#
loop_
_entity.id
_entity.type
_entity.pdbx_description
1 polymer ?
#
loop_
_entity_poly.entity_id
_entity_poly.type
_entity_poly.pdbx_seq_one_letter_code
_entity_poly.pdbx_strand_id
1 'polypeptide(L)'
;DHSTSVREAAVDLVGKFVLSRPELIDKYYDMLSARILDTGVSVRKRVIKILKDICIEYPEFPKIPEICVKMIRRVNDEDGIRKLVMEVFQNMWFTPVREKPQIDKDVMIRKVMNITDVVAASEDMGLEWFEQLLVSLFKP
;
A
#
# COMPACT_ATOMS: atom_id res chain seq x y z
N ASP A 1 13.75 -20.42 -6.71
CA ASP A 1 13.55 -19.92 -8.08
C ASP A 1 14.36 -18.67 -8.30
N HIS A 2 15.35 -18.73 -9.20
CA HIS A 2 16.45 -17.74 -9.22
C HIS A 2 16.16 -16.49 -10.07
N SER A 3 15.27 -16.53 -11.07
CA SER A 3 15.02 -15.36 -11.93
C SER A 3 13.99 -14.39 -11.33
N THR A 4 14.24 -13.09 -11.49
CA THR A 4 13.34 -12.03 -11.04
C THR A 4 11.97 -12.11 -11.72
N SER A 5 11.93 -12.44 -13.02
CA SER A 5 10.69 -12.55 -13.79
C SER A 5 9.79 -13.69 -13.30
N VAL A 6 10.35 -14.83 -12.91
CA VAL A 6 9.57 -15.95 -12.36
C VAL A 6 9.01 -15.59 -10.99
N ARG A 7 9.80 -14.94 -10.13
CA ARG A 7 9.31 -14.46 -8.83
C ARG A 7 8.19 -13.42 -8.98
N GLU A 8 8.32 -12.50 -9.93
CA GLU A 8 7.29 -11.51 -10.23
C GLU A 8 6.00 -12.18 -10.70
N ALA A 9 6.09 -13.13 -11.64
CA ALA A 9 4.93 -13.86 -12.14
C ALA A 9 4.24 -14.67 -11.03
N ALA A 10 5.01 -15.29 -10.13
CA ALA A 10 4.47 -16.00 -8.98
C ALA A 10 3.72 -15.06 -8.03
N VAL A 11 4.30 -13.91 -7.71
CA VAL A 11 3.64 -12.88 -6.87
C VAL A 11 2.36 -12.36 -7.55
N ASP A 12 2.40 -12.09 -8.86
CA ASP A 12 1.23 -11.63 -9.61
C ASP A 12 0.10 -12.67 -9.61
N LEU A 13 0.44 -13.94 -9.80
CA LEU A 13 -0.53 -15.04 -9.77
C LEU A 13 -1.22 -15.13 -8.40
N VAL A 14 -0.45 -15.11 -7.32
CA VAL A 14 -1.00 -15.14 -5.96
C VAL A 14 -1.82 -13.88 -5.68
N GLY A 15 -1.33 -12.71 -6.09
CA GLY A 15 -2.05 -11.44 -5.96
C GLY A 15 -3.42 -11.47 -6.62
N LYS A 16 -3.49 -11.90 -7.88
CA LYS A 16 -4.77 -12.08 -8.59
C LYS A 16 -5.68 -13.08 -7.89
N PHE A 17 -5.11 -14.17 -7.38
CA PHE A 17 -5.89 -15.19 -6.68
C PHE A 17 -6.52 -14.64 -5.39
N VAL A 18 -5.76 -13.93 -4.55
CA VAL A 18 -6.30 -13.35 -3.30
C VAL A 18 -7.32 -12.23 -3.57
N LEU A 19 -7.09 -11.40 -4.60
CA LEU A 19 -8.04 -10.35 -4.99
C LEU A 19 -9.34 -10.93 -5.57
N SER A 20 -9.32 -12.16 -6.10
CA SER A 20 -10.53 -12.85 -6.56
C SER A 20 -11.26 -13.65 -5.47
N ARG A 21 -10.60 -13.88 -4.33
CA ARG A 21 -11.07 -14.73 -3.22
C ARG A 21 -10.69 -14.10 -1.88
N PRO A 22 -11.48 -13.13 -1.39
CA PRO A 22 -11.14 -12.31 -0.22
C PRO A 22 -10.85 -13.13 1.04
N GLU A 23 -11.50 -14.30 1.18
CA GLU A 23 -11.31 -15.23 2.29
C GLU A 23 -9.88 -15.80 2.38
N LEU A 24 -9.09 -15.65 1.31
CA LEU A 24 -7.70 -16.11 1.24
C LEU A 24 -6.68 -15.01 1.54
N ILE A 25 -7.10 -13.74 1.66
CA ILE A 25 -6.18 -12.62 1.90
C ILE A 25 -5.38 -12.86 3.18
N ASP A 26 -6.04 -13.20 4.28
CA ASP A 26 -5.37 -13.43 5.57
C ASP A 26 -4.33 -14.57 5.48
N LYS A 27 -4.68 -15.66 4.78
CA LYS A 27 -3.82 -16.83 4.60
C LYS A 27 -2.53 -16.53 3.81
N TYR A 28 -2.60 -15.66 2.80
CA TYR A 28 -1.46 -15.37 1.91
C TYR A 28 -0.79 -14.02 2.19
N TYR A 29 -1.37 -13.20 3.07
CA TYR A 29 -0.88 -11.86 3.36
C TYR A 29 0.57 -11.85 3.80
N ASP A 30 0.95 -12.69 4.76
CA ASP A 30 2.32 -12.67 5.31
C ASP A 30 3.34 -13.04 4.21
N MET A 31 3.00 -14.01 3.36
CA MET A 31 3.83 -14.42 2.21
C MET A 31 3.96 -13.31 1.16
N LEU A 32 2.86 -12.63 0.82
CA LEU A 32 2.85 -11.53 -0.15
C LEU A 32 3.60 -10.32 0.40
N SER A 33 3.31 -9.91 1.63
CA SER A 33 3.89 -8.72 2.24
C SER A 33 5.40 -8.85 2.44
N ALA A 34 5.92 -10.05 2.74
CA ALA A 34 7.36 -10.30 2.83
C ALA A 34 8.11 -10.00 1.51
N ARG A 35 7.43 -10.09 0.36
CA ARG A 35 8.04 -9.82 -0.96
C ARG A 35 8.26 -8.33 -1.24
N ILE A 36 7.78 -7.43 -0.39
CA ILE A 36 8.11 -6.00 -0.50
C ILE A 36 9.61 -5.71 -0.32
N LEU A 37 10.35 -6.66 0.25
CA LEU A 37 11.81 -6.62 0.44
C LEU A 37 12.57 -7.44 -0.62
N ASP A 38 11.92 -7.93 -1.69
CA ASP A 38 12.60 -8.70 -2.73
C ASP A 38 13.71 -7.86 -3.41
N THR A 39 14.81 -8.51 -3.79
CA THR A 39 15.93 -7.84 -4.47
C THR A 39 15.56 -7.34 -5.87
N GLY A 40 14.53 -7.90 -6.49
CA GLY A 40 14.01 -7.47 -7.78
C GLY A 40 13.09 -6.25 -7.68
N VAL A 41 13.45 -5.16 -8.35
CA VAL A 41 12.63 -3.93 -8.44
C VAL A 41 11.22 -4.22 -8.96
N SER A 42 11.10 -5.02 -10.03
CA SER A 42 9.79 -5.31 -10.64
C SER A 42 8.89 -6.10 -9.71
N VAL A 43 9.46 -7.03 -8.92
CA VAL A 43 8.75 -7.77 -7.87
C VAL A 43 8.21 -6.81 -6.82
N ARG A 44 9.04 -5.91 -6.28
CA ARG A 44 8.61 -4.92 -5.27
C ARG A 44 7.52 -3.98 -5.80
N LYS A 45 7.65 -3.49 -7.04
CA LYS A 45 6.60 -2.69 -7.70
C LYS A 45 5.29 -3.48 -7.80
N ARG A 46 5.34 -4.76 -8.15
CA ARG A 46 4.15 -5.62 -8.24
C ARG A 46 3.52 -5.82 -6.87
N VAL A 47 4.30 -6.07 -5.81
CA VAL A 47 3.80 -6.22 -4.44
C VAL A 47 3.10 -4.94 -3.97
N ILE A 48 3.72 -3.77 -4.17
CA ILE A 48 3.12 -2.48 -3.78
C ILE A 48 1.75 -2.27 -4.46
N LYS A 49 1.62 -2.63 -5.74
CA LYS A 49 0.33 -2.56 -6.45
C LYS A 49 -0.72 -3.50 -5.86
N ILE A 50 -0.36 -4.76 -5.62
CA ILE A 50 -1.27 -5.74 -5.00
C ILE A 50 -1.72 -5.26 -3.61
N LEU A 51 -0.79 -4.74 -2.81
CA LEU A 51 -1.08 -4.23 -1.47
C LEU A 51 -2.00 -3.01 -1.50
N LYS A 52 -1.79 -2.08 -2.46
CA LYS A 52 -2.74 -0.98 -2.73
C LYS A 52 -4.14 -1.52 -3.04
N ASP A 53 -4.23 -2.48 -3.96
CA ASP A 53 -5.52 -3.03 -4.39
C ASP A 53 -6.26 -3.69 -3.21
N ILE A 54 -5.54 -4.41 -2.33
CA ILE A 54 -6.11 -4.95 -1.08
C ILE A 54 -6.67 -3.83 -0.20
N CYS A 55 -5.94 -2.73 0.00
CA CYS A 55 -6.41 -1.61 0.84
C CYS A 55 -7.66 -0.92 0.27
N ILE A 56 -7.84 -0.90 -1.06
CA ILE A 56 -8.95 -0.22 -1.72
C ILE A 56 -10.17 -1.15 -1.83
N GLU A 57 -9.98 -2.40 -2.25
CA GLU A 57 -11.06 -3.35 -2.48
C GLU A 57 -11.60 -3.95 -1.17
N TYR A 58 -10.75 -4.07 -0.14
CA TYR A 58 -11.08 -4.71 1.13
C TYR A 58 -10.80 -3.78 2.33
N PRO A 59 -11.50 -2.63 2.44
CA PRO A 59 -11.22 -1.60 3.44
C PRO A 59 -11.42 -2.05 4.91
N GLU A 60 -12.11 -3.17 5.12
CA GLU A 60 -12.32 -3.79 6.44
C GLU A 60 -11.18 -4.75 6.84
N PHE A 61 -10.16 -4.93 5.99
CA PHE A 61 -9.06 -5.84 6.28
C PHE A 61 -8.21 -5.30 7.47
N PRO A 62 -8.08 -6.04 8.58
CA PRO A 62 -7.48 -5.49 9.81
C PRO A 62 -6.01 -5.05 9.69
N LYS A 63 -5.25 -5.61 8.73
CA LYS A 63 -3.82 -5.30 8.55
C LYS A 63 -3.55 -4.11 7.61
N ILE A 64 -4.57 -3.32 7.24
CA ILE A 64 -4.38 -2.14 6.38
C ILE A 64 -3.35 -1.14 6.94
N PRO A 65 -3.38 -0.74 8.22
CA PRO A 65 -2.37 0.17 8.75
C PRO A 65 -0.95 -0.38 8.60
N GLU A 66 -0.76 -1.67 8.90
CA GLU A 66 0.52 -2.37 8.71
C GLU A 66 0.98 -2.37 7.23
N ILE A 67 0.04 -2.60 6.30
CA ILE A 67 0.31 -2.53 4.86
C ILE A 67 0.82 -1.14 4.47
N CYS A 68 0.09 -0.10 4.87
CA CYS A 68 0.45 1.28 4.57
C CYS A 68 1.84 1.61 5.13
N VAL A 69 2.13 1.27 6.39
CA VAL A 69 3.45 1.47 7.00
C VAL A 69 4.55 0.76 6.22
N LYS A 70 4.35 -0.50 5.80
CA LYS A 70 5.32 -1.23 4.97
C LYS A 70 5.57 -0.54 3.63
N MET A 71 4.54 0.01 2.97
CA MET A 71 4.69 0.76 1.72
C MET A 71 5.41 2.09 1.90
N ILE A 72 5.06 2.86 2.94
CA ILE A 72 5.68 4.16 3.25
C ILE A 72 7.17 4.01 3.50
N ARG A 73 7.60 2.94 4.16
CA ARG A 73 9.03 2.66 4.37
C ARG A 73 9.84 2.48 3.08
N ARG A 74 9.18 2.35 1.92
CA ARG A 74 9.85 2.29 0.61
C ARG A 74 10.03 3.67 -0.04
N VAL A 75 9.81 4.79 0.66
CA VAL A 75 10.08 6.14 0.12
C VAL A 75 11.55 6.40 -0.17
N ASN A 76 12.48 5.80 0.59
CA ASN A 76 13.93 5.93 0.37
C ASN A 76 14.51 4.81 -0.52
N ASP A 77 13.62 4.08 -1.20
CA ASP A 77 13.98 3.08 -2.19
C ASP A 77 14.38 3.75 -3.52
N GLU A 78 14.69 2.94 -4.53
CA GLU A 78 14.99 3.39 -5.89
C GLU A 78 13.90 4.31 -6.46
N ASP A 79 14.29 5.24 -7.33
CA ASP A 79 13.40 6.27 -7.89
C ASP A 79 12.08 5.75 -8.44
N GLY A 80 12.11 4.59 -9.11
CA GLY A 80 10.91 3.95 -9.67
C GLY A 80 9.95 3.38 -8.62
N ILE A 81 10.45 3.01 -7.45
CA ILE A 81 9.64 2.56 -6.30
C ILE A 81 9.13 3.77 -5.55
N ARG A 82 10.00 4.75 -5.25
CA ARG A 82 9.63 5.98 -4.56
C ARG A 82 8.47 6.70 -5.25
N LYS A 83 8.56 6.87 -6.58
CA LYS A 83 7.47 7.46 -7.40
C LYS A 83 6.16 6.67 -7.30
N LEU A 84 6.24 5.34 -7.31
CA LEU A 84 5.07 4.47 -7.17
C LEU A 84 4.42 4.62 -5.78
N VAL A 85 5.22 4.68 -4.72
CA VAL A 85 4.70 4.87 -3.34
C VAL A 85 3.97 6.22 -3.24
N MET A 86 4.56 7.30 -3.78
CA MET A 86 3.91 8.61 -3.82
C MET A 86 2.57 8.54 -4.58
N GLU A 87 2.55 7.91 -5.76
CA GLU A 87 1.32 7.76 -6.57
C GLU A 87 0.23 6.98 -5.82
N VAL A 88 0.60 5.89 -5.13
CA VAL A 88 -0.31 5.08 -4.31
C VAL A 88 -0.99 5.93 -3.23
N PHE A 89 -0.21 6.67 -2.44
CA PHE A 89 -0.76 7.46 -1.33
C PHE A 89 -1.49 8.71 -1.81
N GLN A 90 -1.07 9.32 -2.92
CA GLN A 90 -1.83 10.38 -3.58
C GLN A 90 -3.22 9.87 -4.00
N ASN A 91 -3.29 8.66 -4.56
CA ASN A 91 -4.55 8.05 -4.97
C ASN A 91 -5.44 7.68 -3.77
N MET A 92 -4.87 7.03 -2.76
CA MET A 92 -5.62 6.56 -1.59
C MET A 92 -6.11 7.73 -0.72
N TRP A 93 -5.23 8.66 -0.36
CA TRP A 93 -5.52 9.68 0.64
C TRP A 93 -5.93 11.03 0.05
N PHE A 94 -5.30 11.46 -1.04
CA PHE A 94 -5.38 12.86 -1.49
C PHE A 94 -6.14 13.05 -2.82
N THR A 95 -6.94 12.06 -3.23
CA THR A 95 -7.87 12.22 -4.35
C THR A 95 -9.19 12.85 -3.89
N PRO A 96 -9.69 13.91 -4.56
CA PRO A 96 -10.97 14.54 -4.23
C PRO A 96 -12.14 13.55 -4.25
N VAL A 97 -13.06 13.69 -3.30
CA VAL A 97 -14.32 12.95 -3.27
C VAL A 97 -15.37 13.88 -3.90
N ARG A 98 -15.92 13.54 -5.07
CA ARG A 98 -16.57 14.54 -5.96
C ARG A 98 -17.91 14.13 -6.59
N GLU A 99 -18.63 13.14 -6.07
CA GLU A 99 -19.79 12.64 -6.81
C GLU A 99 -21.11 12.61 -6.03
N LYS A 100 -21.12 12.35 -4.71
CA LYS A 100 -22.38 12.20 -3.94
C LYS A 100 -22.21 12.59 -2.46
N PRO A 101 -22.86 13.65 -1.94
CA PRO A 101 -22.55 14.26 -0.64
C PRO A 101 -22.53 13.32 0.59
N GLN A 102 -23.34 12.26 0.61
CA GLN A 102 -23.38 11.32 1.74
C GLN A 102 -22.34 10.20 1.62
N ILE A 103 -22.18 9.62 0.41
CA ILE A 103 -21.12 8.63 0.13
C ILE A 103 -19.74 9.29 0.28
N ASP A 104 -19.66 10.57 -0.08
CA ASP A 104 -18.43 11.35 0.04
C ASP A 104 -17.99 11.53 1.49
N LYS A 105 -18.94 11.61 2.45
CA LYS A 105 -18.63 11.68 3.89
C LYS A 105 -18.03 10.39 4.42
N ASP A 106 -18.62 9.23 4.10
CA ASP A 106 -18.12 7.94 4.57
C ASP A 106 -16.73 7.65 4.01
N VAL A 107 -16.52 7.96 2.72
CA VAL A 107 -15.21 7.84 2.07
C VAL A 107 -14.20 8.79 2.71
N MET A 108 -14.59 10.04 3.00
CA MET A 108 -13.71 11.00 3.68
C MET A 108 -13.32 10.52 5.07
N ILE A 109 -14.29 10.04 5.87
CA ILE A 109 -14.04 9.49 7.21
C ILE A 109 -13.07 8.32 7.12
N ARG A 110 -13.27 7.38 6.18
CA ARG A 110 -12.34 6.25 6.00
C ARG A 110 -10.93 6.71 5.66
N LYS A 111 -10.77 7.72 4.79
CA LYS A 111 -9.45 8.29 4.47
C LYS A 111 -8.79 8.89 5.70
N VAL A 112 -9.52 9.67 6.49
CA VAL A 112 -9.01 10.27 7.73
C VAL A 112 -8.61 9.20 8.73
N MET A 113 -9.48 8.20 8.98
CA MET A 113 -9.19 7.10 9.89
C MET A 113 -7.95 6.30 9.46
N ASN A 114 -7.81 6.02 8.16
CA ASN A 114 -6.64 5.34 7.63
C ASN A 114 -5.34 6.10 7.93
N ILE A 115 -5.35 7.42 7.74
CA ILE A 115 -4.19 8.27 8.03
C ILE A 115 -3.88 8.25 9.53
N THR A 116 -4.89 8.40 10.40
CA THR A 116 -4.69 8.37 11.86
C THR A 116 -4.19 7.01 12.34
N ASP A 117 -4.71 5.92 11.81
CA ASP A 117 -4.32 4.56 12.20
C ASP A 117 -2.88 4.25 11.78
N VAL A 118 -2.44 4.75 10.62
CA VAL A 118 -1.06 4.63 10.16
C VAL A 118 -0.10 5.40 11.05
N VAL A 119 -0.48 6.61 11.47
CA VAL A 119 0.32 7.42 12.40
C VAL A 119 0.42 6.73 13.76
N ALA A 120 -0.70 6.23 14.30
CA ALA A 120 -0.73 5.48 15.55
C ALA A 120 0.11 4.19 15.47
N ALA A 121 0.03 3.44 14.36
CA ALA A 121 0.84 2.25 14.13
C ALA A 121 2.34 2.52 13.92
N SER A 122 2.75 3.80 13.83
CA SER A 122 4.13 4.22 13.62
C SER A 122 4.78 4.84 14.87
N GLU A 123 4.07 4.92 16.00
CA GLU A 123 4.54 5.60 17.23
C GLU A 123 5.90 5.10 17.71
N ASP A 124 6.12 3.78 17.73
CA ASP A 124 7.37 3.18 18.23
C ASP A 124 8.58 3.40 17.32
N MET A 125 8.36 3.84 16.07
CA MET A 125 9.39 3.90 15.05
C MET A 125 9.72 5.34 14.65
N GLY A 126 8.82 6.29 14.90
CA GLY A 126 8.97 7.70 14.53
C GLY A 126 8.19 8.04 13.26
N LEU A 127 8.08 9.34 12.94
CA LEU A 127 7.24 9.82 11.83
C LEU A 127 8.04 10.31 10.61
N GLU A 128 9.36 10.17 10.62
CA GLU A 128 10.25 10.74 9.59
C GLU A 128 9.87 10.31 8.16
N TRP A 129 9.54 9.04 7.94
CA TRP A 129 9.16 8.53 6.61
C TRP A 129 7.80 9.05 6.15
N PHE A 130 6.88 9.25 7.11
CA PHE A 130 5.58 9.84 6.85
C PHE A 130 5.72 11.32 6.51
N GLU A 131 6.55 12.05 7.26
CA GLU A 131 6.91 13.44 6.93
C GLU A 131 7.57 13.54 5.56
N GLN A 132 8.54 12.67 5.25
CA GLN A 132 9.18 12.60 3.94
C GLN A 132 8.19 12.34 2.82
N LEU A 133 7.21 11.45 3.03
CA LEU A 133 6.12 11.21 2.09
C LEU A 133 5.30 12.49 1.89
N LEU A 134 4.85 13.14 2.96
CA LEU A 134 4.03 14.35 2.86
C LEU A 134 4.80 15.51 2.18
N VAL A 135 6.07 15.71 2.54
CA VAL A 135 6.95 16.69 1.90
C VAL A 135 7.06 16.38 0.41
N SER A 136 7.29 15.13 0.04
CA SER A 136 7.38 14.70 -1.35
C SER A 136 6.10 14.90 -2.15
N LEU A 137 4.94 14.72 -1.52
CA LEU A 137 3.64 14.87 -2.18
C LEU A 137 3.26 16.34 -2.42
N PHE A 138 3.61 17.23 -1.48
CA PHE A 138 3.17 18.62 -1.50
C PHE A 138 4.27 19.63 -1.90
N LYS A 139 5.52 19.18 -2.01
CA LYS A 139 6.65 19.98 -2.51
C LYS A 139 7.40 19.20 -3.61
N PRO A 140 6.80 19.10 -4.81
CA PRO A 140 7.42 18.40 -5.94
C PRO A 140 8.71 19.07 -6.41
#